data_AF-A0A1F3KSL3-F1
#
_entry.id   AF-A0A1F3KSL3-F1
#
_cell.length_a   1.000
_cell.length_b   1.000
_cell.length_c   1.000
_cell.angle_alpha   90.00
_cell.angle_beta   90.00
_cell.angle_gamma   90.00
#
_symmetry.space_group_name_H-M   'P 1'
#
loop_
_entity.id
_entity.type
_entity.pdbx_description
1 polymer ?
#
loop_
_entity_poly.entity_id
_entity_poly.type
_entity_poly.pdbx_seq_one_letter_code
_entity_poly.pdbx_strand_id
1 'polypeptide(L)'
;MKINLIIVFSMMISLSTNCVADTIPDLNDIRNKLIKMGYENVSADFTNDTLYLCYENRVYRWEAIAMAEITKQTMLQLADNKILCLICLKRGIPIISGIINKAIYQQYIKGEISKDEFSRTVHVSYGLYPFKKGAGRNPSFNKFDLVVHPQIHAQFGNYSDPLESQVNVAPALNISLWPGMNLTAQVIIPLQNDLEKAGDYVRPGLLTLNQTIRLPFNIFTTGTAGYFTRNRYGIDLETRKFTNNGKFSLGIRCGCTGEASVVDGRWTYTEADLLTWFADASYRYAGYDLTVKAGYGRFIDKDKGWRFDVYRQFGEISIGFYAIRSGDVLNGGFNFSVPLPPRRYSTRHFIRIRPAGSFSWEYRGKGLPGEGKIYATENGINEYSNSLNPDYIKKLIVNRLATKIKIMN
;
A
#
# COMPACT_ATOMS: atom_id res chain seq x y z
N MET A 1 -67.98 49.01 49.79
CA MET A 1 -68.07 47.60 49.34
C MET A 1 -67.01 47.41 48.25
N LYS A 2 -65.91 46.69 48.53
CA LYS A 2 -64.79 46.48 47.58
C LYS A 2 -64.85 45.05 47.04
N ILE A 3 -64.72 44.88 45.73
CA ILE A 3 -64.62 43.58 45.07
C ILE A 3 -63.14 43.27 44.86
N ASN A 4 -62.65 42.19 45.47
CA ASN A 4 -61.30 41.68 45.23
C ASN A 4 -61.34 40.68 44.08
N LEU A 5 -60.63 40.96 43.00
CA LEU A 5 -60.41 40.04 41.89
C LEU A 5 -59.09 39.30 42.10
N ILE A 6 -59.14 37.99 42.35
CA ILE A 6 -57.95 37.15 42.52
C ILE A 6 -57.46 36.68 41.15
N ILE A 7 -56.23 37.06 40.79
CA ILE A 7 -55.54 36.58 39.58
C ILE A 7 -54.72 35.35 39.98
N VAL A 8 -55.01 34.20 39.35
CA VAL A 8 -54.22 32.98 39.50
C VAL A 8 -53.15 32.95 38.40
N PHE A 9 -51.88 32.97 38.79
CA PHE A 9 -50.76 32.95 37.86
C PHE A 9 -50.36 31.50 37.55
N SER A 10 -50.58 31.04 36.32
CA SER A 10 -50.16 29.70 35.88
C SER A 10 -48.69 29.74 35.46
N MET A 11 -47.83 29.08 36.23
CA MET A 11 -46.39 29.02 35.99
C MET A 11 -46.07 27.83 35.07
N MET A 12 -45.96 28.07 33.75
CA MET A 12 -45.46 27.05 32.83
C MET A 12 -43.97 26.79 33.09
N ILE A 13 -43.67 25.66 33.71
CA ILE A 13 -42.32 25.11 33.74
C ILE A 13 -42.05 24.46 32.38
N SER A 14 -41.39 25.19 31.48
CA SER A 14 -40.80 24.60 30.30
C SER A 14 -39.56 23.79 30.71
N LEU A 15 -39.69 22.46 30.68
CA LEU A 15 -38.50 21.60 30.63
C LEU A 15 -37.79 21.88 29.30
N SER A 16 -36.76 22.72 29.34
CA SER A 16 -35.77 22.78 28.29
C SER A 16 -34.99 21.47 28.29
N THR A 17 -35.46 20.52 27.48
CA THR A 17 -34.59 19.45 27.00
C THR A 17 -33.40 20.11 26.33
N ASN A 18 -32.21 19.97 26.93
CA ASN A 18 -30.97 20.38 26.30
C ASN A 18 -30.75 19.51 25.06
N CYS A 19 -31.31 19.97 23.93
CA CYS A 19 -30.87 19.56 22.62
C CYS A 19 -29.40 19.95 22.52
N VAL A 20 -28.52 18.96 22.73
CA VAL A 20 -27.11 19.10 22.39
C VAL A 20 -27.09 19.33 20.89
N ALA A 21 -26.87 20.58 20.48
CA ALA A 21 -26.82 20.93 19.07
C ALA A 21 -25.81 20.01 18.38
N ASP A 22 -26.25 19.33 17.33
CA ASP A 22 -25.40 18.48 16.49
C ASP A 22 -24.37 19.37 15.79
N THR A 23 -23.24 19.61 16.47
CA THR A 23 -22.19 20.49 15.99
C THR A 23 -21.51 19.86 14.79
N ILE A 24 -21.69 20.49 13.63
CA ILE A 24 -20.94 20.15 12.42
C ILE A 24 -19.44 20.30 12.74
N PRO A 25 -18.61 19.28 12.50
CA PRO A 25 -17.19 19.34 12.82
C PRO A 25 -16.47 20.40 11.98
N ASP A 26 -15.49 21.10 12.56
CA ASP A 26 -14.65 22.04 11.82
C ASP A 26 -13.74 21.28 10.83
N LEU A 27 -14.22 21.17 9.59
CA LEU A 27 -13.51 20.52 8.51
C LEU A 27 -12.17 21.20 8.19
N ASN A 28 -12.00 22.50 8.47
CA ASN A 28 -10.74 23.19 8.23
C ASN A 28 -9.71 22.87 9.29
N ASP A 29 -10.07 22.81 10.58
CA ASP A 29 -9.14 22.38 11.63
C ASP A 29 -8.69 20.92 11.41
N ILE A 30 -9.63 19.99 11.18
CA ILE A 30 -9.32 18.58 10.88
C ILE A 30 -8.27 18.49 9.75
N ARG A 31 -8.52 19.19 8.64
CA ARG A 31 -7.62 19.18 7.48
C ARG A 31 -6.27 19.82 7.79
N ASN A 32 -6.25 20.98 8.47
CA ASN A 32 -5.02 21.66 8.88
C ASN A 32 -4.18 20.77 9.80
N LYS A 33 -4.81 20.07 10.74
CA LYS A 33 -4.16 19.14 11.67
C LYS A 33 -3.53 17.95 10.94
N LEU A 34 -4.24 17.32 10.00
CA LEU A 34 -3.68 16.25 9.16
C LEU A 34 -2.51 16.73 8.29
N ILE A 35 -2.62 17.93 7.69
CA ILE A 35 -1.53 18.52 6.90
C ILE A 35 -0.31 18.79 7.78
N LYS A 36 -0.49 19.33 9.00
CA LYS A 36 0.59 19.55 9.98
C LYS A 36 1.24 18.24 10.48
N MET A 37 0.49 17.14 10.51
CA MET A 37 1.02 15.79 10.77
C MET A 37 1.83 15.22 9.59
N GLY A 38 1.66 15.79 8.39
CA GLY A 38 2.41 15.45 7.18
C GLY A 38 1.64 14.69 6.10
N TYR A 39 0.32 14.54 6.23
CA TYR A 39 -0.52 13.86 5.23
C TYR A 39 -0.78 14.74 4.00
N GLU A 40 -0.90 14.11 2.84
CA GLU A 40 -1.05 14.77 1.53
C GLU A 40 -2.45 14.51 0.94
N ASN A 41 -2.82 15.22 -0.12
CA ASN A 41 -4.11 15.09 -0.82
C ASN A 41 -5.34 15.14 0.12
N VAL A 42 -5.26 15.96 1.17
CA VAL A 42 -6.22 15.95 2.28
C VAL A 42 -7.52 16.70 1.91
N SER A 43 -8.64 16.00 1.90
CA SER A 43 -9.99 16.57 1.77
C SER A 43 -10.92 15.98 2.82
N ALA A 44 -11.82 16.81 3.35
CA ALA A 44 -12.86 16.40 4.28
C ALA A 44 -14.21 16.90 3.77
N ASP A 45 -15.26 16.12 3.99
CA ASP A 45 -16.67 16.43 3.71
C ASP A 45 -17.54 15.82 4.82
N PHE A 46 -18.68 16.41 5.14
CA PHE A 46 -19.59 15.93 6.17
C PHE A 46 -21.01 15.89 5.63
N THR A 47 -21.57 14.68 5.54
CA THR A 47 -22.90 14.43 4.98
C THR A 47 -23.52 13.24 5.69
N ASN A 48 -24.80 13.32 6.05
CA ASN A 48 -25.58 12.24 6.70
C ASN A 48 -24.82 11.62 7.89
N ASP A 49 -24.46 12.47 8.86
CA ASP A 49 -23.71 12.12 10.08
C ASP A 49 -22.35 11.42 9.89
N THR A 50 -21.86 11.41 8.65
CA THR A 50 -20.60 10.77 8.26
C THR A 50 -19.59 11.82 7.85
N LEU A 51 -18.47 11.88 8.59
CA LEU A 51 -17.27 12.59 8.19
C LEU A 51 -16.48 11.73 7.21
N TYR A 52 -16.47 12.12 5.94
CA TYR A 52 -15.60 11.54 4.92
C TYR A 52 -14.26 12.27 4.93
N LEU A 53 -13.16 11.53 5.09
CA LEU A 53 -11.82 12.08 5.19
C LEU A 53 -10.87 11.33 4.25
N CYS A 54 -10.54 11.95 3.12
CA CYS A 54 -9.50 11.48 2.22
C CYS A 54 -8.13 12.01 2.62
N TYR A 55 -7.12 11.18 2.49
CA TYR A 55 -5.73 11.55 2.67
C TYR A 55 -4.82 10.58 1.90
N GLU A 56 -3.58 10.99 1.69
CA GLU A 56 -2.50 10.16 1.19
C GLU A 56 -1.40 10.06 2.25
N ASN A 57 -1.01 8.83 2.57
CA ASN A 57 0.01 8.55 3.56
C ASN A 57 1.41 8.66 2.97
N ARG A 58 2.17 9.65 3.45
CA ARG A 58 3.64 9.74 3.27
C ARG A 58 4.38 9.76 4.61
N VAL A 59 3.66 9.67 5.73
CA VAL A 59 4.18 9.84 7.10
C VAL A 59 4.64 8.52 7.69
N TYR A 60 3.93 7.43 7.41
CA TYR A 60 4.20 6.11 7.98
C TYR A 60 4.42 5.06 6.91
N ARG A 61 5.38 4.16 7.16
CA ARG A 61 5.75 3.03 6.31
C ARG A 61 4.58 2.11 5.94
N TRP A 62 3.54 2.02 6.79
CA TRP A 62 2.37 1.17 6.58
C TRP A 62 1.06 1.91 6.84
N GLU A 63 0.06 1.58 6.04
CA GLU A 63 -1.21 2.32 5.99
C GLU A 63 -2.08 2.14 7.23
N ALA A 64 -2.14 0.93 7.81
CA ALA A 64 -2.88 0.69 9.05
C ALA A 64 -2.36 1.52 10.24
N ILE A 65 -1.13 2.05 10.15
CA ILE A 65 -0.58 3.00 11.14
C ILE A 65 -1.20 4.38 10.92
N ALA A 66 -1.17 4.87 9.67
CA ALA A 66 -1.74 6.15 9.29
C ALA A 66 -3.24 6.20 9.61
N MET A 67 -4.01 5.19 9.20
CA MET A 67 -5.43 5.06 9.55
C MET A 67 -5.66 5.14 11.06
N ALA A 68 -4.96 4.32 11.87
CA ALA A 68 -5.17 4.30 13.31
C ALA A 68 -4.83 5.64 13.98
N GLU A 69 -3.76 6.32 13.57
CA GLU A 69 -3.38 7.62 14.13
C GLU A 69 -4.31 8.75 13.67
N ILE A 70 -4.81 8.72 12.42
CA ILE A 70 -5.85 9.64 11.95
C ILE A 70 -7.15 9.42 12.73
N THR A 71 -7.62 8.17 12.87
CA THR A 71 -8.81 7.84 13.68
C THR A 71 -8.69 8.42 15.09
N LYS A 72 -7.57 8.18 15.79
CA LYS A 72 -7.35 8.72 17.14
C LYS A 72 -7.46 10.24 17.18
N GLN A 73 -6.87 10.95 16.22
CA GLN A 73 -6.84 12.41 16.20
C GLN A 73 -8.17 13.05 15.78
N THR A 74 -8.93 12.40 14.88
CA THR A 74 -10.21 12.89 14.36
C THR A 74 -11.37 12.57 15.31
N MET A 75 -11.38 11.39 15.97
CA MET A 75 -12.46 11.01 16.91
C MET A 75 -12.60 11.99 18.10
N LEU A 76 -11.50 12.64 18.51
CA LEU A 76 -11.50 13.68 19.54
C LEU A 76 -12.39 14.89 19.17
N GLN A 77 -12.65 15.14 17.87
CA GLN A 77 -13.35 16.33 17.38
C GLN A 77 -14.80 16.05 16.91
N LEU A 78 -15.25 14.79 16.89
CA LEU A 78 -16.29 14.34 15.94
C LEU A 78 -17.76 14.23 16.45
N ALA A 79 -18.06 14.53 17.73
CA ALA A 79 -19.36 14.22 18.39
C ALA A 79 -19.81 12.72 18.38
N ASP A 80 -20.49 12.27 19.43
CA ASP A 80 -20.53 10.83 19.78
C ASP A 80 -21.42 9.97 18.86
N ASN A 81 -22.49 10.55 18.31
CA ASN A 81 -23.41 9.89 17.37
C ASN A 81 -22.87 9.76 15.93
N LYS A 82 -21.69 10.32 15.61
CA LYS A 82 -21.20 10.45 14.22
C LYS A 82 -20.29 9.29 13.78
N ILE A 83 -20.13 9.17 12.47
CA ILE A 83 -19.36 8.13 11.78
C ILE A 83 -18.13 8.74 11.11
N LEU A 84 -16.97 8.08 11.21
CA LEU A 84 -15.78 8.41 10.45
C LEU A 84 -15.62 7.44 9.27
N CYS A 85 -15.55 7.96 8.04
CA CYS A 85 -15.20 7.24 6.84
C CYS A 85 -13.84 7.73 6.31
N LEU A 86 -12.78 6.96 6.59
CA LEU A 86 -11.44 7.19 6.05
C LEU A 86 -11.34 6.67 4.62
N ILE A 87 -10.71 7.43 3.72
CA ILE A 87 -10.44 7.01 2.34
C ILE A 87 -8.94 7.19 2.06
N CYS A 88 -8.22 6.08 1.97
CA CYS A 88 -6.80 6.08 1.65
C CYS A 88 -6.60 6.29 0.15
N LEU A 89 -5.85 7.34 -0.19
CA LEU A 89 -5.36 7.61 -1.53
C LEU A 89 -3.92 7.09 -1.68
N LYS A 90 -3.57 6.60 -2.87
CA LYS A 90 -2.19 6.37 -3.29
C LYS A 90 -1.98 7.01 -4.66
N ARG A 91 -1.01 7.93 -4.78
CA ARG A 91 -0.83 8.78 -5.98
C ARG A 91 -2.14 9.45 -6.41
N GLY A 92 -2.95 9.91 -5.46
CA GLY A 92 -4.26 10.53 -5.70
C GLY A 92 -5.42 9.57 -6.08
N ILE A 93 -5.16 8.27 -6.27
CA ILE A 93 -6.18 7.24 -6.54
C ILE A 93 -6.72 6.68 -5.21
N PRO A 94 -8.04 6.63 -4.97
CA PRO A 94 -8.59 5.95 -3.80
C PRO A 94 -8.44 4.43 -3.91
N ILE A 95 -7.81 3.79 -2.92
CA ILE A 95 -7.56 2.34 -2.90
C ILE A 95 -8.54 1.61 -1.98
N ILE A 96 -8.59 2.01 -0.71
CA ILE A 96 -9.44 1.42 0.34
C ILE A 96 -10.18 2.50 1.14
N SER A 97 -11.33 2.12 1.68
CA SER A 97 -12.09 2.89 2.66
C SER A 97 -12.18 2.16 4.01
N GLY A 98 -12.35 2.90 5.10
CA GLY A 98 -12.50 2.38 6.46
C GLY A 98 -13.55 3.16 7.25
N ILE A 99 -14.60 2.47 7.72
CA ILE A 99 -15.70 3.03 8.52
C ILE A 99 -15.58 2.62 9.98
N ILE A 100 -15.69 3.61 10.86
CA ILE A 100 -15.68 3.46 12.32
C ILE A 100 -16.74 4.41 12.92
N ASN A 101 -17.68 3.87 13.69
CA ASN A 101 -18.64 4.66 14.47
C ASN A 101 -17.99 5.19 15.77
N LYS A 102 -18.23 6.45 16.13
CA LYS A 102 -17.58 7.06 17.29
C LYS A 102 -18.06 6.51 18.63
N ALA A 103 -19.37 6.38 18.87
CA ALA A 103 -19.90 5.81 20.11
C ALA A 103 -19.32 4.41 20.40
N ILE A 104 -19.29 3.54 19.38
CA ILE A 104 -18.74 2.18 19.53
C ILE A 104 -17.22 2.20 19.75
N TYR A 105 -16.50 3.14 19.12
CA TYR A 105 -15.07 3.38 19.42
C TYR A 105 -14.86 3.85 20.87
N GLN A 106 -15.72 4.72 21.41
CA GLN A 106 -15.64 5.15 22.81
C GLN A 106 -15.91 3.99 23.78
N GLN A 107 -16.92 3.17 23.53
CA GLN A 107 -17.19 1.93 24.30
C GLN A 107 -15.94 1.04 24.33
N TYR A 108 -15.31 0.83 23.18
CA TYR A 108 -14.10 0.02 23.08
C TYR A 108 -12.91 0.59 23.88
N ILE A 109 -12.65 1.89 23.76
CA ILE A 109 -11.53 2.56 24.47
C ILE A 109 -11.74 2.57 26.00
N LYS A 110 -12.99 2.61 26.46
CA LYS A 110 -13.35 2.47 27.88
C LYS A 110 -13.30 1.02 28.39
N GLY A 111 -13.26 0.04 27.49
CA GLY A 111 -13.33 -1.39 27.83
C GLY A 111 -14.75 -1.92 28.08
N GLU A 112 -15.78 -1.17 27.66
CA GLU A 112 -17.19 -1.56 27.77
C GLU A 112 -17.57 -2.68 26.78
N ILE A 113 -16.84 -2.78 25.66
CA ILE A 113 -16.96 -3.89 24.69
C ILE A 113 -15.60 -4.55 24.42
N SER A 114 -15.63 -5.83 24.08
CA SER A 114 -14.44 -6.59 23.72
C SER A 114 -13.86 -6.13 22.38
N LYS A 115 -12.58 -6.48 22.18
CA LYS A 115 -11.87 -6.30 20.91
C LYS A 115 -12.57 -6.99 19.74
N ASP A 116 -13.17 -8.17 19.96
CA ASP A 116 -13.80 -8.94 18.89
C ASP A 116 -15.17 -8.36 18.52
N GLU A 117 -15.90 -7.78 19.48
CA GLU A 117 -17.11 -7.00 19.22
C GLU A 117 -16.80 -5.73 18.43
N PHE A 118 -15.83 -4.93 18.88
CA PHE A 118 -15.38 -3.75 18.13
C PHE A 118 -14.84 -4.13 16.73
N SER A 119 -14.15 -5.26 16.60
CA SER A 119 -13.70 -5.77 15.31
C SER A 119 -14.87 -6.06 14.37
N ARG A 120 -16.01 -6.58 14.86
CA ARG A 120 -17.19 -6.84 14.01
C ARG A 120 -17.77 -5.55 13.42
N THR A 121 -17.73 -4.43 14.14
CA THR A 121 -18.30 -3.14 13.73
C THR A 121 -17.37 -2.27 12.87
N VAL A 122 -16.06 -2.54 12.84
CA VAL A 122 -15.12 -1.84 11.94
C VAL A 122 -15.20 -2.46 10.55
N HIS A 123 -15.55 -1.65 9.54
CA HIS A 123 -15.62 -2.10 8.15
C HIS A 123 -14.50 -1.46 7.34
N VAL A 124 -13.60 -2.26 6.78
CA VAL A 124 -12.61 -1.82 5.79
C VAL A 124 -12.98 -2.47 4.46
N SER A 125 -12.92 -1.71 3.36
CA SER A 125 -13.37 -2.17 2.06
C SER A 125 -12.49 -1.67 0.92
N TYR A 126 -12.32 -2.46 -0.14
CA TYR A 126 -11.92 -1.89 -1.42
C TYR A 126 -13.02 -0.99 -1.99
N GLY A 127 -14.29 -1.35 -1.78
CA GLY A 127 -15.43 -0.55 -2.21
C GLY A 127 -15.33 0.87 -1.65
N LEU A 128 -15.54 1.85 -2.52
CA LEU A 128 -15.60 3.26 -2.13
C LEU A 128 -17.05 3.61 -1.82
N TYR A 129 -17.27 4.20 -0.65
CA TYR A 129 -18.53 4.85 -0.34
C TYR A 129 -18.71 6.08 -1.25
N PRO A 130 -19.95 6.42 -1.64
CA PRO A 130 -20.22 7.57 -2.50
C PRO A 130 -19.80 8.85 -1.79
N PHE A 131 -18.72 9.44 -2.26
CA PHE A 131 -18.07 10.61 -1.68
C PHE A 131 -17.81 11.66 -2.77
N LYS A 132 -18.21 12.91 -2.52
CA LYS A 132 -17.86 14.03 -3.39
C LYS A 132 -16.46 14.51 -3.02
N LYS A 133 -15.48 14.29 -3.91
CA LYS A 133 -14.10 14.75 -3.71
C LYS A 133 -14.01 16.27 -3.72
N GLY A 134 -14.18 16.87 -2.55
CA GLY A 134 -13.92 18.29 -2.30
C GLY A 134 -12.46 18.65 -2.64
N ALA A 135 -12.20 19.94 -2.87
CA ALA A 135 -10.91 20.44 -3.30
C ALA A 135 -9.79 20.04 -2.32
N GLY A 136 -8.92 19.10 -2.71
CA GLY A 136 -7.83 18.59 -1.87
C GLY A 136 -6.78 19.65 -1.54
N ARG A 137 -6.20 19.58 -0.33
CA ARG A 137 -5.12 20.46 0.13
C ARG A 137 -3.85 19.65 0.40
N ASN A 138 -2.69 20.32 0.35
CA ASN A 138 -1.35 19.71 0.36
C ASN A 138 -1.18 18.60 -0.70
N PRO A 139 -1.16 18.93 -2.01
CA PRO A 139 -1.08 17.93 -3.07
C PRO A 139 0.19 17.08 -2.95
N SER A 140 0.11 15.80 -3.35
CA SER A 140 1.28 14.90 -3.40
C SER A 140 2.11 15.03 -4.69
N PHE A 141 1.66 15.85 -5.63
CA PHE A 141 2.22 15.92 -6.98
C PHE A 141 3.47 16.81 -7.06
N ASN A 142 4.34 16.50 -8.00
CA ASN A 142 5.61 17.17 -8.28
C ASN A 142 6.59 17.23 -7.09
N LYS A 143 6.41 16.36 -6.08
CA LYS A 143 7.33 16.14 -4.97
C LYS A 143 8.28 14.98 -5.28
N PHE A 144 9.50 15.07 -4.77
CA PHE A 144 10.61 14.17 -5.10
C PHE A 144 10.89 13.24 -3.91
N ASP A 145 10.65 11.94 -4.08
CA ASP A 145 10.99 10.89 -3.12
C ASP A 145 12.32 10.24 -3.53
N LEU A 146 13.42 10.52 -2.82
CA LEU A 146 14.67 9.76 -2.94
C LEU A 146 14.59 8.55 -2.00
N VAL A 147 14.36 7.37 -2.59
CA VAL A 147 14.17 6.11 -1.87
C VAL A 147 15.44 5.27 -1.96
N VAL A 148 16.03 4.88 -0.84
CA VAL A 148 17.24 4.04 -0.81
C VAL A 148 16.86 2.58 -0.65
N HIS A 149 17.14 1.75 -1.67
CA HIS A 149 16.87 0.32 -1.66
C HIS A 149 18.18 -0.47 -1.44
N PRO A 150 18.33 -1.25 -0.35
CA PRO A 150 19.35 -2.27 -0.30
C PRO A 150 18.97 -3.43 -1.24
N GLN A 151 19.93 -3.95 -1.99
CA GLN A 151 19.77 -5.13 -2.84
C GLN A 151 20.84 -6.16 -2.46
N ILE A 152 20.41 -7.40 -2.24
CA ILE A 152 21.31 -8.51 -1.93
C ILE A 152 20.91 -9.67 -2.84
N HIS A 153 21.86 -10.18 -3.61
CA HIS A 153 21.76 -11.44 -4.32
C HIS A 153 22.77 -12.39 -3.71
N ALA A 154 22.41 -13.67 -3.55
CA ALA A 154 23.35 -14.68 -3.11
C ALA A 154 22.97 -16.04 -3.71
N GLN A 155 24.00 -16.79 -4.08
CA GLN A 155 23.91 -18.16 -4.57
C GLN A 155 24.65 -19.06 -3.58
N PHE A 156 24.05 -20.22 -3.30
CA PHE A 156 24.53 -21.16 -2.29
C PHE A 156 24.69 -22.54 -2.92
N GLY A 157 25.66 -23.32 -2.44
CA GLY A 157 25.79 -24.74 -2.80
C GLY A 157 26.51 -25.03 -4.12
N ASN A 158 27.30 -24.08 -4.63
CA ASN A 158 28.34 -24.37 -5.61
C ASN A 158 29.52 -25.07 -4.86
N TYR A 159 30.18 -26.04 -5.50
CA TYR A 159 31.12 -26.95 -4.81
C TYR A 159 32.47 -26.30 -4.50
N SER A 160 32.98 -25.46 -5.41
CA SER A 160 34.25 -24.75 -5.25
C SER A 160 34.11 -23.45 -4.48
N ASP A 161 32.94 -22.81 -4.56
CA ASP A 161 32.59 -21.64 -3.77
C ASP A 161 31.19 -21.84 -3.16
N PRO A 162 31.08 -22.15 -1.86
CA PRO A 162 29.79 -22.45 -1.24
C PRO A 162 28.86 -21.22 -1.09
N LEU A 163 29.38 -20.00 -1.24
CA LEU A 163 28.64 -18.75 -1.06
C LEU A 163 29.17 -17.63 -1.97
N GLU A 164 28.52 -17.45 -3.12
CA GLU A 164 28.76 -16.30 -4.00
C GLU A 164 27.71 -15.23 -3.70
N SER A 165 28.10 -13.97 -3.44
CA SER A 165 27.17 -12.91 -3.06
C SER A 165 27.38 -11.59 -3.80
N GLN A 166 26.33 -10.76 -3.89
CA GLN A 166 26.41 -9.41 -4.42
C GLN A 166 25.53 -8.47 -3.58
N VAL A 167 26.14 -7.41 -3.06
CA VAL A 167 25.47 -6.35 -2.32
C VAL A 167 25.52 -5.05 -3.12
N ASN A 168 24.36 -4.48 -3.40
CA ASN A 168 24.22 -3.17 -4.03
C ASN A 168 23.36 -2.23 -3.18
N VAL A 169 23.54 -0.92 -3.36
CA VAL A 169 22.60 0.10 -2.91
C VAL A 169 22.01 0.78 -4.16
N ALA A 170 20.69 0.81 -4.24
CA ALA A 170 19.96 1.30 -5.40
C ALA A 170 19.09 2.52 -5.05
N PRO A 171 19.64 3.75 -4.99
CA PRO A 171 18.86 4.96 -4.83
C PRO A 171 17.89 5.15 -6.02
N ALA A 172 16.61 5.34 -5.71
CA ALA A 172 15.51 5.53 -6.65
C ALA A 172 14.78 6.84 -6.40
N LEU A 173 14.86 7.76 -7.36
CA LEU A 173 14.05 8.96 -7.40
C LEU A 173 12.64 8.62 -7.89
N ASN A 174 11.63 8.98 -7.11
CA ASN A 174 10.22 8.78 -7.43
C ASN A 174 9.48 10.12 -7.44
N ILE A 175 8.74 10.38 -8.52
CA ILE A 175 8.00 11.64 -8.71
C ILE A 175 6.59 11.29 -9.17
N SER A 176 5.58 11.66 -8.39
CA SER A 176 4.17 11.54 -8.81
C SER A 176 3.75 12.81 -9.54
N LEU A 177 3.38 12.74 -10.81
CA LEU A 177 3.15 13.92 -11.67
C LEU A 177 1.69 14.40 -11.64
N TRP A 178 0.75 13.45 -11.72
CA TRP A 178 -0.70 13.65 -11.64
C TRP A 178 -1.37 12.37 -11.11
N PRO A 179 -2.70 12.31 -10.90
CA PRO A 179 -3.34 11.13 -10.34
C PRO A 179 -2.98 9.83 -11.08
N GLY A 180 -2.40 8.88 -10.34
CA GLY A 180 -1.94 7.59 -10.83
C GLY A 180 -0.60 7.57 -11.55
N MET A 181 -0.07 8.70 -12.02
CA MET A 181 1.17 8.77 -12.76
C MET A 181 2.40 8.87 -11.84
N ASN A 182 3.41 8.04 -12.09
CA ASN A 182 4.68 8.02 -11.38
C ASN A 182 5.85 7.85 -12.35
N LEU A 183 6.84 8.72 -12.23
CA LEU A 183 8.18 8.53 -12.80
C LEU A 183 9.09 7.93 -11.72
N THR A 184 9.77 6.84 -12.04
CA THR A 184 10.81 6.23 -11.18
C THR A 184 12.12 6.20 -11.97
N ALA A 185 13.19 6.72 -11.39
CA ALA A 185 14.55 6.65 -11.94
C ALA A 185 15.52 6.15 -10.86
N GLN A 186 16.16 5.01 -11.08
CA GLN A 186 17.02 4.31 -10.12
C GLN A 186 18.37 3.98 -10.74
N VAL A 187 19.42 4.21 -9.98
CA VAL A 187 20.80 3.77 -10.28
C VAL A 187 21.15 2.66 -9.29
N ILE A 188 21.82 1.60 -9.74
CA ILE A 188 22.36 0.54 -8.90
C ILE A 188 23.86 0.83 -8.71
N ILE A 189 24.28 0.96 -7.45
CA ILE A 189 25.66 1.17 -7.04
C ILE A 189 26.12 -0.12 -6.35
N PRO A 190 27.03 -0.91 -6.96
CA PRO A 190 27.57 -2.09 -6.30
C PRO A 190 28.48 -1.70 -5.13
N LEU A 191 28.43 -2.49 -4.05
CA LEU A 191 29.32 -2.36 -2.90
C LEU A 191 30.29 -3.56 -2.80
N GLN A 192 29.81 -4.74 -3.19
CA GLN A 192 30.56 -6.00 -3.20
C GLN A 192 29.90 -6.95 -4.21
N ASN A 193 30.69 -7.75 -4.92
CA ASN A 193 30.22 -8.67 -5.96
C ASN A 193 31.19 -9.85 -6.15
N ASP A 194 30.71 -11.06 -5.89
CA ASP A 194 31.36 -12.35 -6.22
C ASP A 194 30.64 -13.06 -7.39
N LEU A 195 29.52 -12.50 -7.88
CA LEU A 195 28.72 -13.04 -8.98
C LEU A 195 29.25 -12.56 -10.36
N GLU A 196 28.37 -12.47 -11.36
CA GLU A 196 28.71 -12.02 -12.72
C GLU A 196 29.43 -10.64 -12.74
N LYS A 197 30.46 -10.49 -13.59
CA LYS A 197 31.21 -9.22 -13.77
C LYS A 197 30.35 -8.01 -14.16
N ALA A 198 29.18 -8.20 -14.78
CA ALA A 198 28.24 -7.12 -15.02
C ALA A 198 27.75 -6.45 -13.71
N GLY A 199 27.89 -7.16 -12.57
CA GLY A 199 27.64 -6.68 -11.23
C GLY A 199 28.63 -5.62 -10.73
N ASP A 200 29.86 -5.55 -11.27
CA ASP A 200 30.92 -4.67 -10.77
C ASP A 200 30.70 -3.18 -11.12
N TYR A 201 29.84 -2.91 -12.11
CA TYR A 201 29.64 -1.58 -12.67
C TYR A 201 28.42 -0.87 -12.08
N VAL A 202 28.54 0.44 -11.86
CA VAL A 202 27.39 1.33 -11.65
C VAL A 202 26.51 1.29 -12.90
N ARG A 203 25.23 0.94 -12.72
CA ARG A 203 24.32 0.58 -13.83
C ARG A 203 22.90 1.12 -13.59
N PRO A 204 22.11 1.35 -14.65
CA PRO A 204 20.69 1.68 -14.51
C PRO A 204 19.94 0.53 -13.82
N GLY A 205 19.07 0.86 -12.87
CA GLY A 205 18.20 -0.11 -12.20
C GLY A 205 16.80 -0.13 -12.79
N LEU A 206 16.11 1.01 -12.69
CA LEU A 206 14.76 1.24 -13.19
C LEU A 206 14.69 2.63 -13.81
N LEU A 207 14.04 2.76 -14.96
CA LEU A 207 13.67 4.05 -15.54
C LEU A 207 12.27 3.91 -16.11
N THR A 208 11.25 4.09 -15.28
CA THR A 208 9.87 3.73 -15.62
C THR A 208 8.91 4.91 -15.51
N LEU A 209 8.10 5.12 -16.55
CA LEU A 209 6.89 5.93 -16.47
C LEU A 209 5.69 4.99 -16.28
N ASN A 210 4.97 5.13 -15.17
CA ASN A 210 3.89 4.25 -14.75
C ASN A 210 2.58 5.03 -14.55
N GLN A 211 1.52 4.67 -15.27
CA GLN A 211 0.17 5.18 -15.05
C GLN A 211 -0.70 4.07 -14.46
N THR A 212 -1.08 4.22 -13.20
CA THR A 212 -2.13 3.42 -12.57
C THR A 212 -3.49 4.08 -12.80
N ILE A 213 -4.55 3.29 -12.99
CA ILE A 213 -5.95 3.72 -12.94
C ILE A 213 -6.77 2.74 -12.10
N ARG A 214 -7.86 3.25 -11.53
CA ARG A 214 -8.87 2.43 -10.88
C ARG A 214 -10.13 2.44 -11.73
N LEU A 215 -10.59 1.25 -12.09
CA LEU A 215 -11.81 1.00 -12.83
C LEU A 215 -12.95 0.59 -11.87
N PRO A 216 -14.22 0.58 -12.32
CA PRO A 216 -15.34 0.04 -11.55
C PRO A 216 -15.12 -1.41 -11.09
N PHE A 217 -15.95 -1.86 -10.13
CA PHE A 217 -15.93 -3.24 -9.62
C PHE A 217 -14.59 -3.71 -9.02
N ASN A 218 -13.85 -2.78 -8.40
CA ASN A 218 -12.55 -3.03 -7.75
C ASN A 218 -11.50 -3.64 -8.69
N ILE A 219 -11.49 -3.18 -9.94
CA ILE A 219 -10.45 -3.48 -10.91
C ILE A 219 -9.41 -2.36 -10.87
N PHE A 220 -8.14 -2.73 -10.81
CA PHE A 220 -7.01 -1.82 -10.95
C PHE A 220 -6.22 -2.22 -12.18
N THR A 221 -5.76 -1.24 -12.94
CA THR A 221 -4.93 -1.43 -14.13
C THR A 221 -3.74 -0.48 -14.04
N THR A 222 -2.56 -0.95 -14.42
CA THR A 222 -1.37 -0.10 -14.49
C THR A 222 -0.60 -0.42 -15.76
N GLY A 223 -0.35 0.63 -16.55
CA GLY A 223 0.56 0.59 -17.70
C GLY A 223 1.91 1.15 -17.28
N THR A 224 3.00 0.53 -17.74
CA THR A 224 4.37 0.98 -17.49
C THR A 224 5.17 0.94 -18.78
N ALA A 225 5.94 1.99 -19.06
CA ALA A 225 6.91 2.03 -20.14
C ALA A 225 8.30 2.39 -19.61
N GLY A 226 9.36 1.87 -20.24
CA GLY A 226 10.76 2.22 -19.95
C GLY A 226 11.63 1.00 -19.63
N TYR A 227 12.57 1.18 -18.69
CA TYR A 227 13.58 0.20 -18.29
C TYR A 227 13.22 -0.47 -16.95
N PHE A 228 13.29 -1.80 -16.93
CA PHE A 228 12.82 -2.70 -15.87
C PHE A 228 13.98 -3.55 -15.32
N THR A 229 13.76 -4.23 -14.18
CA THR A 229 14.73 -5.19 -13.64
C THR A 229 15.06 -6.30 -14.65
N ARG A 230 16.20 -6.99 -14.48
CA ARG A 230 16.67 -8.05 -15.41
C ARG A 230 16.96 -7.52 -16.81
N ASN A 231 17.47 -6.29 -16.90
CA ASN A 231 17.93 -5.68 -18.14
C ASN A 231 16.86 -5.65 -19.24
N ARG A 232 15.57 -5.51 -18.88
CA ARG A 232 14.47 -5.48 -19.86
C ARG A 232 14.02 -4.06 -20.10
N TYR A 233 13.72 -3.71 -21.34
CA TYR A 233 13.07 -2.43 -21.66
C TYR A 233 11.85 -2.65 -22.55
N GLY A 234 10.87 -1.76 -22.51
CA GLY A 234 9.68 -1.83 -23.36
C GLY A 234 8.41 -1.38 -22.64
N ILE A 235 7.33 -2.14 -22.82
CA ILE A 235 6.00 -1.86 -22.24
C ILE A 235 5.46 -3.04 -21.44
N ASP A 236 4.72 -2.73 -20.39
CA ASP A 236 4.11 -3.67 -19.44
C ASP A 236 2.72 -3.18 -19.05
N LEU A 237 1.75 -4.09 -19.00
CA LEU A 237 0.37 -3.84 -18.59
C LEU A 237 -0.04 -4.90 -17.56
N GLU A 238 -0.29 -4.50 -16.32
CA GLU A 238 -0.86 -5.36 -15.28
C GLU A 238 -2.29 -4.90 -14.98
N THR A 239 -3.23 -5.84 -14.90
CA THR A 239 -4.61 -5.61 -14.44
C THR A 239 -4.97 -6.65 -13.39
N ARG A 240 -5.59 -6.23 -12.28
CA ARG A 240 -6.09 -7.14 -11.23
C ARG A 240 -7.47 -6.72 -10.75
N LYS A 241 -8.37 -7.71 -10.67
CA LYS A 241 -9.71 -7.59 -10.09
C LYS A 241 -9.71 -8.16 -8.68
N PHE A 242 -10.28 -7.43 -7.71
CA PHE A 242 -10.50 -7.91 -6.35
C PHE A 242 -11.97 -8.25 -6.11
N THR A 243 -12.25 -9.46 -5.64
CA THR A 243 -13.60 -9.93 -5.30
C THR A 243 -13.66 -10.39 -3.84
N ASN A 244 -14.88 -10.50 -3.29
CA ASN A 244 -15.13 -10.82 -1.88
C ASN A 244 -14.24 -9.99 -0.92
N ASN A 245 -14.28 -8.67 -1.13
CA ASN A 245 -13.49 -7.67 -0.41
C ASN A 245 -11.96 -7.94 -0.31
N GLY A 246 -11.37 -8.59 -1.33
CA GLY A 246 -9.94 -8.89 -1.36
C GLY A 246 -9.54 -10.26 -0.82
N LYS A 247 -10.51 -11.12 -0.47
CA LYS A 247 -10.25 -12.54 -0.21
C LYS A 247 -9.89 -13.30 -1.47
N PHE A 248 -10.38 -12.87 -2.63
CA PHE A 248 -10.02 -13.42 -3.92
C PHE A 248 -9.50 -12.30 -4.84
N SER A 249 -8.50 -12.61 -5.66
CA SER A 249 -8.10 -11.74 -6.77
C SER A 249 -7.78 -12.54 -8.03
N LEU A 250 -7.99 -11.92 -9.18
CA LEU A 250 -7.62 -12.43 -10.50
C LEU A 250 -6.76 -11.37 -11.19
N GLY A 251 -5.53 -11.74 -11.56
CA GLY A 251 -4.55 -10.89 -12.22
C GLY A 251 -4.25 -11.36 -13.64
N ILE A 252 -3.97 -10.42 -14.53
CA ILE A 252 -3.26 -10.68 -15.78
C ILE A 252 -2.20 -9.60 -15.97
N ARG A 253 -1.02 -10.02 -16.41
CA ARG A 253 0.08 -9.14 -16.76
C ARG A 253 0.61 -9.52 -18.14
N CYS A 254 0.79 -8.56 -19.02
CA CYS A 254 1.35 -8.75 -20.36
C CYS A 254 2.41 -7.69 -20.61
N GLY A 255 3.47 -8.02 -21.35
CA GLY A 255 4.45 -7.02 -21.74
C GLY A 255 5.28 -7.43 -22.95
N CYS A 256 5.64 -6.43 -23.75
CA CYS A 256 6.46 -6.54 -24.94
C CYS A 256 7.79 -5.86 -24.64
N THR A 257 8.89 -6.62 -24.64
CA THR A 257 10.18 -6.13 -24.15
C THR A 257 11.36 -6.56 -25.01
N GLY A 258 12.41 -5.75 -25.04
CA GLY A 258 13.74 -6.13 -25.49
C GLY A 258 14.70 -6.25 -24.31
N GLU A 259 15.92 -6.72 -24.56
CA GLU A 259 17.02 -6.62 -23.61
C GLU A 259 17.77 -5.30 -23.82
N ALA A 260 18.23 -4.70 -22.74
CA ALA A 260 19.04 -3.50 -22.71
C ALA A 260 20.00 -3.61 -21.52
N SER A 261 21.31 -3.54 -21.76
CA SER A 261 22.30 -3.63 -20.68
C SER A 261 23.43 -2.62 -20.89
N VAL A 262 24.07 -2.21 -19.79
CA VAL A 262 25.25 -1.34 -19.79
C VAL A 262 26.44 -2.13 -19.30
N VAL A 263 27.46 -2.24 -20.14
CA VAL A 263 28.76 -2.84 -19.79
C VAL A 263 29.84 -1.85 -20.21
N ASP A 264 30.73 -1.48 -19.30
CA ASP A 264 31.83 -0.54 -19.58
C ASP A 264 31.36 0.76 -20.27
N GLY A 265 30.31 1.39 -19.70
CA GLY A 265 29.69 2.61 -20.20
C GLY A 265 28.95 2.50 -21.54
N ARG A 266 29.04 1.34 -22.22
CA ARG A 266 28.43 1.09 -23.53
C ARG A 266 27.11 0.34 -23.37
N TRP A 267 26.10 0.81 -24.07
CA TRP A 267 24.81 0.16 -24.11
C TRP A 267 24.75 -0.90 -25.21
N THR A 268 24.18 -2.06 -24.89
CA THR A 268 23.77 -3.09 -25.84
C THR A 268 22.26 -3.29 -25.75
N TYR A 269 21.59 -3.45 -26.89
CA TYR A 269 20.14 -3.56 -26.99
C TYR A 269 19.75 -4.69 -27.96
N THR A 270 18.65 -5.38 -27.70
CA THR A 270 17.93 -6.22 -28.69
C THR A 270 16.65 -5.54 -29.11
N GLU A 271 16.02 -6.01 -30.19
CA GLU A 271 14.65 -5.60 -30.52
C GLU A 271 13.67 -5.93 -29.38
N ALA A 272 12.57 -5.17 -29.33
CA ALA A 272 11.54 -5.30 -28.30
C ALA A 272 10.37 -6.19 -28.74
N ASP A 273 10.70 -7.42 -29.15
CA ASP A 273 9.79 -8.42 -29.74
C ASP A 273 9.26 -9.46 -28.72
N LEU A 274 9.87 -9.57 -27.54
CA LEU A 274 9.51 -10.59 -26.57
C LEU A 274 8.19 -10.27 -25.87
N LEU A 275 7.12 -10.87 -26.38
CA LEU A 275 5.83 -10.96 -25.69
C LEU A 275 5.90 -11.97 -24.54
N THR A 276 5.84 -11.43 -23.32
CA THR A 276 5.62 -12.15 -22.06
C THR A 276 4.18 -11.95 -21.58
N TRP A 277 3.64 -12.93 -20.86
CA TRP A 277 2.34 -12.81 -20.21
C TRP A 277 2.22 -13.74 -19.01
N PHE A 278 1.44 -13.37 -18.01
CA PHE A 278 1.20 -14.19 -16.82
C PHE A 278 -0.21 -13.92 -16.29
N ALA A 279 -1.03 -14.97 -16.20
CA ALA A 279 -2.36 -14.93 -15.59
C ALA A 279 -2.32 -15.61 -14.22
N ASP A 280 -2.91 -14.98 -13.20
CA ASP A 280 -2.86 -15.44 -11.82
C ASP A 280 -4.20 -15.35 -11.09
N ALA A 281 -4.39 -16.25 -10.13
CA ALA A 281 -5.45 -16.22 -9.15
C ALA A 281 -4.86 -16.31 -7.74
N SER A 282 -5.42 -15.57 -6.79
CA SER A 282 -5.00 -15.63 -5.39
C SER A 282 -6.18 -15.74 -4.44
N TYR A 283 -6.03 -16.53 -3.38
CA TYR A 283 -6.96 -16.61 -2.26
C TYR A 283 -6.26 -16.25 -0.94
N ARG A 284 -6.85 -15.36 -0.16
CA ARG A 284 -6.41 -15.00 1.20
C ARG A 284 -7.33 -15.61 2.25
N TYR A 285 -6.75 -16.43 3.13
CA TYR A 285 -7.38 -16.91 4.36
C TYR A 285 -6.97 -16.05 5.55
N ALA A 286 -7.87 -15.13 5.96
CA ALA A 286 -7.61 -14.14 7.01
C ALA A 286 -7.31 -14.72 8.41
N GLY A 287 -7.80 -15.93 8.71
CA GLY A 287 -7.58 -16.57 10.03
C GLY A 287 -6.10 -16.80 10.34
N TYR A 288 -5.30 -17.14 9.33
CA TYR A 288 -3.85 -17.37 9.47
C TYR A 288 -2.99 -16.27 8.82
N ASP A 289 -3.58 -15.22 8.24
CA ASP A 289 -2.91 -14.25 7.34
C ASP A 289 -2.15 -14.95 6.20
N LEU A 290 -2.72 -16.04 5.70
CA LEU A 290 -2.16 -16.88 4.65
C LEU A 290 -2.74 -16.48 3.29
N THR A 291 -1.89 -16.27 2.29
CA THR A 291 -2.29 -16.13 0.89
C THR A 291 -1.72 -17.29 0.08
N VAL A 292 -2.58 -17.94 -0.70
CA VAL A 292 -2.19 -18.90 -1.75
C VAL A 292 -2.38 -18.20 -3.10
N LYS A 293 -1.40 -18.31 -3.98
CA LYS A 293 -1.43 -17.78 -5.35
C LYS A 293 -1.02 -18.87 -6.33
N ALA A 294 -1.74 -18.99 -7.43
CA ALA A 294 -1.42 -19.88 -8.54
C ALA A 294 -1.50 -19.09 -9.84
N GLY A 295 -0.58 -19.33 -10.77
CA GLY A 295 -0.62 -18.69 -12.08
C GLY A 295 0.13 -19.46 -13.15
N TYR A 296 -0.19 -19.15 -14.39
CA TYR A 296 0.42 -19.72 -15.59
C TYR A 296 0.74 -18.61 -16.58
N GLY A 297 1.86 -18.75 -17.27
CA GLY A 297 2.29 -17.73 -18.22
C GLY A 297 3.50 -18.12 -19.05
N ARG A 298 3.94 -17.16 -19.86
CA ARG A 298 5.18 -17.19 -20.63
C ARG A 298 6.20 -16.24 -20.00
N PHE A 299 7.35 -16.79 -19.63
CA PHE A 299 8.43 -16.11 -18.92
C PHE A 299 9.44 -15.46 -19.87
N ILE A 300 10.48 -14.79 -19.32
CA ILE A 300 11.49 -14.11 -20.15
C ILE A 300 12.34 -15.09 -20.98
N ASP A 301 12.49 -16.31 -20.48
CA ASP A 301 13.09 -17.49 -21.11
C ASP A 301 12.30 -18.04 -22.31
N LYS A 302 11.22 -17.36 -22.74
CA LYS A 302 10.27 -17.74 -23.81
C LYS A 302 9.42 -18.99 -23.49
N ASP A 303 9.83 -19.80 -22.53
CA ASP A 303 9.09 -20.94 -22.01
C ASP A 303 7.79 -20.56 -21.32
N LYS A 304 6.87 -21.54 -21.29
CA LYS A 304 5.60 -21.45 -20.57
C LYS A 304 5.66 -22.31 -19.33
N GLY A 305 4.96 -21.88 -18.28
CA GLY A 305 5.01 -22.61 -17.02
C GLY A 305 4.08 -22.10 -15.93
N TRP A 306 4.00 -22.91 -14.89
CA TRP A 306 3.18 -22.66 -13.70
C TRP A 306 4.05 -22.14 -12.56
N ARG A 307 3.53 -21.17 -11.80
CA ARG A 307 4.09 -20.76 -10.49
C ARG A 307 2.99 -20.83 -9.43
N PHE A 308 3.34 -21.43 -8.30
CA PHE A 308 2.50 -21.51 -7.11
C PHE A 308 3.25 -20.87 -5.95
N ASP A 309 2.66 -19.88 -5.28
CA ASP A 309 3.20 -19.23 -4.10
C ASP A 309 2.25 -19.45 -2.90
N VAL A 310 2.81 -19.75 -1.74
CA VAL A 310 2.09 -19.79 -0.46
C VAL A 310 2.87 -18.93 0.53
N TYR A 311 2.28 -17.83 1.00
CA TYR A 311 2.94 -16.91 1.91
C TYR A 311 2.05 -16.46 3.06
N ARG A 312 2.68 -16.23 4.21
CA ARG A 312 2.05 -15.78 5.45
C ARG A 312 2.60 -14.43 5.87
N GLN A 313 1.72 -13.55 6.32
CA GLN A 313 2.09 -12.23 6.85
C GLN A 313 2.03 -12.22 8.38
N PHE A 314 3.13 -11.81 9.00
CA PHE A 314 3.30 -11.63 10.44
C PHE A 314 3.37 -10.13 10.75
N GLY A 315 2.25 -9.45 10.55
CA GLY A 315 2.21 -7.98 10.54
C GLY A 315 3.12 -7.45 9.43
N GLU A 316 4.14 -6.68 9.80
CA GLU A 316 5.01 -6.00 8.83
C GLU A 316 6.08 -6.90 8.17
N ILE A 317 6.12 -8.19 8.52
CA ILE A 317 7.01 -9.22 7.93
C ILE A 317 6.17 -10.19 7.08
N SER A 318 6.68 -10.66 5.94
CA SER A 318 6.09 -11.80 5.22
C SER A 318 7.13 -12.90 4.99
N ILE A 319 6.69 -14.16 5.05
CA ILE A 319 7.50 -15.34 4.73
C ILE A 319 6.65 -16.22 3.82
N GLY A 320 7.23 -16.72 2.73
CA GLY A 320 6.54 -17.57 1.78
C GLY A 320 7.42 -18.62 1.13
N PHE A 321 6.77 -19.62 0.56
CA PHE A 321 7.38 -20.67 -0.25
C PHE A 321 6.74 -20.65 -1.63
N TYR A 322 7.49 -21.08 -2.64
CA TYR A 322 6.95 -21.19 -3.99
C TYR A 322 7.57 -22.38 -4.74
N ALA A 323 6.79 -22.89 -5.67
CA ALA A 323 7.21 -23.88 -6.65
C ALA A 323 6.94 -23.32 -8.05
N ILE A 324 7.85 -23.58 -8.98
CA ILE A 324 7.76 -23.14 -10.36
C ILE A 324 8.17 -24.27 -11.30
N ARG A 325 7.38 -24.47 -12.36
CA ARG A 325 7.71 -25.38 -13.46
C ARG A 325 7.66 -24.59 -14.76
N SER A 326 8.82 -24.27 -15.34
CA SER A 326 8.97 -23.65 -16.67
C SER A 326 9.57 -24.68 -17.61
N GLY A 327 8.89 -25.00 -18.72
CA GLY A 327 9.26 -26.15 -19.55
C GLY A 327 9.40 -27.45 -18.72
N ASP A 328 10.56 -28.09 -18.84
CA ASP A 328 10.93 -29.28 -18.06
C ASP A 328 11.64 -28.96 -16.72
N VAL A 329 11.95 -27.68 -16.45
CA VAL A 329 12.62 -27.25 -15.23
C VAL A 329 11.62 -27.04 -14.10
N LEU A 330 11.54 -28.03 -13.19
CA LEU A 330 10.96 -27.85 -11.86
C LEU A 330 11.99 -27.22 -10.91
N ASN A 331 11.63 -26.12 -10.27
CA ASN A 331 12.42 -25.41 -9.25
C ASN A 331 11.48 -24.89 -8.14
N GLY A 332 12.04 -24.38 -7.06
CA GLY A 332 11.28 -23.80 -5.95
C GLY A 332 12.19 -23.14 -4.93
N GLY A 333 11.60 -22.58 -3.90
CA GLY A 333 12.36 -21.93 -2.83
C GLY A 333 11.46 -21.19 -1.87
N PHE A 334 12.04 -20.20 -1.18
CA PHE A 334 11.33 -19.34 -0.25
C PHE A 334 11.57 -17.87 -0.59
N ASN A 335 10.65 -17.04 -0.14
CA ASN A 335 10.79 -15.59 -0.15
C ASN A 335 10.50 -15.03 1.24
N PHE A 336 11.10 -13.90 1.57
CA PHE A 336 10.71 -13.12 2.73
C PHE A 336 10.72 -11.62 2.42
N SER A 337 9.99 -10.87 3.22
CA SER A 337 10.01 -9.41 3.22
C SER A 337 10.11 -8.92 4.66
N VAL A 338 11.09 -8.07 4.95
CA VAL A 338 11.34 -7.50 6.28
C VAL A 338 11.32 -5.97 6.22
N PRO A 339 10.73 -5.28 7.20
CA PRO A 339 10.44 -3.85 7.10
C PRO A 339 11.62 -2.98 7.53
N LEU A 340 12.13 -2.11 6.63
CA LEU A 340 13.33 -1.32 6.88
C LEU A 340 13.04 -0.07 7.75
N PRO A 341 13.81 0.19 8.83
CA PRO A 341 13.64 1.37 9.67
C PRO A 341 14.08 2.65 8.92
N PRO A 342 13.55 3.85 9.26
CA PRO A 342 12.57 4.11 10.31
C PRO A 342 11.12 3.80 9.89
N ARG A 343 10.25 3.73 10.89
CA ARG A 343 8.80 3.47 10.74
C ARG A 343 7.99 4.70 10.32
N ARG A 344 8.51 5.89 10.65
CA ARG A 344 7.94 7.22 10.35
C ARG A 344 8.96 7.99 9.51
N TYR A 345 8.49 8.69 8.48
CA TYR A 345 9.32 9.47 7.58
C TYR A 345 9.09 10.98 7.76
N SER A 346 10.07 11.78 7.33
CA SER A 346 9.94 13.23 7.26
C SER A 346 9.24 13.63 5.96
N THR A 347 8.24 14.50 6.06
CA THR A 347 7.42 14.97 4.93
C THR A 347 7.51 16.48 4.70
N ARG A 348 8.37 17.18 5.45
CA ARG A 348 8.40 18.66 5.50
C ARG A 348 9.02 19.35 4.28
N HIS A 349 9.62 18.59 3.36
CA HIS A 349 10.42 19.14 2.26
C HIS A 349 9.93 18.66 0.89
N PHE A 350 10.25 19.45 -0.13
CA PHE A 350 9.98 19.14 -1.54
C PHE A 350 10.75 17.89 -2.03
N ILE A 351 11.97 17.72 -1.51
CA ILE A 351 12.79 16.52 -1.66
C ILE A 351 12.76 15.75 -0.33
N ARG A 352 12.35 14.48 -0.37
CA ARG A 352 12.15 13.62 0.79
C ARG A 352 13.06 12.41 0.67
N ILE A 353 14.00 12.24 1.60
CA ILE A 353 14.91 11.09 1.63
C ILE A 353 14.34 10.05 2.61
N ARG A 354 14.22 8.79 2.16
CA ARG A 354 13.77 7.67 2.99
C ARG A 354 14.36 6.33 2.49
N PRO A 355 14.46 5.30 3.34
CA PRO A 355 14.68 3.95 2.85
C PRO A 355 13.43 3.40 2.14
N ALA A 356 13.60 2.30 1.41
CA ALA A 356 12.50 1.48 0.93
C ALA A 356 11.62 1.00 2.10
N GLY A 357 10.35 0.71 1.84
CA GLY A 357 9.43 0.27 2.90
C GLY A 357 9.78 -1.11 3.47
N SER A 358 10.36 -1.98 2.65
CA SER A 358 10.83 -3.31 3.04
C SER A 358 12.03 -3.71 2.19
N PHE A 359 12.85 -4.60 2.72
CA PHE A 359 13.79 -5.41 1.97
C PHE A 359 13.11 -6.75 1.70
N SER A 360 13.08 -7.17 0.43
CA SER A 360 12.47 -8.44 0.00
C SER A 360 13.49 -9.28 -0.74
N TRP A 361 13.51 -10.59 -0.48
CA TRP A 361 14.47 -11.53 -1.04
C TRP A 361 13.78 -12.84 -1.44
N GLU A 362 14.20 -13.43 -2.56
CA GLU A 362 13.72 -14.72 -3.09
C GLU A 362 14.92 -15.65 -3.25
N TYR A 363 14.98 -16.71 -2.45
CA TYR A 363 15.94 -17.81 -2.61
C TYR A 363 15.40 -18.81 -3.65
N ARG A 364 16.30 -19.36 -4.48
CA ARG A 364 16.02 -20.37 -5.51
C ARG A 364 16.86 -21.62 -5.28
N GLY A 365 16.20 -22.77 -5.11
CA GLY A 365 16.86 -24.03 -4.73
C GLY A 365 17.82 -24.57 -5.78
N LYS A 366 17.54 -24.38 -7.08
CA LYS A 366 18.47 -24.71 -8.18
C LYS A 366 19.35 -23.52 -8.63
N GLY A 367 19.62 -22.55 -7.75
CA GLY A 367 20.46 -21.38 -8.06
C GLY A 367 19.76 -20.31 -8.92
N LEU A 368 20.54 -19.59 -9.74
CA LEU A 368 20.05 -18.49 -10.60
C LEU A 368 19.84 -18.83 -12.11
N PRO A 369 19.39 -20.03 -12.53
CA PRO A 369 19.30 -20.36 -13.95
C PRO A 369 18.19 -19.55 -14.63
N GLY A 370 18.17 -19.52 -15.97
CA GLY A 370 17.39 -18.56 -16.76
C GLY A 370 15.88 -18.65 -16.57
N GLU A 371 15.37 -19.78 -16.09
CA GLU A 371 14.02 -20.22 -16.33
C GLU A 371 13.02 -19.72 -15.29
N GLY A 372 11.77 -19.52 -15.72
CA GLY A 372 10.69 -19.10 -14.84
C GLY A 372 10.94 -17.71 -14.23
N LYS A 373 11.69 -16.86 -14.94
CA LYS A 373 12.02 -15.50 -14.48
C LYS A 373 10.98 -14.51 -15.03
N ILE A 374 10.50 -13.62 -14.17
CA ILE A 374 9.66 -12.46 -14.52
C ILE A 374 10.45 -11.20 -14.12
N TYR A 375 10.36 -10.12 -14.91
CA TYR A 375 10.89 -8.80 -14.55
C TYR A 375 9.87 -8.00 -13.71
N ALA A 376 10.34 -7.13 -12.84
CA ALA A 376 9.54 -6.20 -12.05
C ALA A 376 9.62 -4.76 -12.60
N THR A 377 8.53 -4.03 -12.44
CA THR A 377 8.33 -2.63 -12.82
C THR A 377 8.27 -1.68 -11.62
N GLU A 378 8.57 -2.19 -10.41
CA GLU A 378 8.38 -1.60 -9.06
C GLU A 378 6.93 -1.28 -8.70
N ASN A 379 6.20 -0.62 -9.60
CA ASN A 379 4.88 -0.03 -9.39
C ASN A 379 3.70 -1.02 -9.57
N GLY A 380 3.94 -2.31 -9.28
CA GLY A 380 2.96 -3.38 -9.49
C GLY A 380 1.78 -3.37 -8.50
N ILE A 381 0.65 -3.94 -8.93
CA ILE A 381 -0.62 -3.97 -8.19
C ILE A 381 -0.58 -4.96 -7.02
N ASN A 382 0.44 -5.82 -6.92
CA ASN A 382 0.60 -6.80 -5.83
C ASN A 382 0.61 -6.19 -4.42
N GLU A 383 1.06 -4.94 -4.26
CA GLU A 383 1.00 -4.26 -2.96
C GLU A 383 -0.45 -4.11 -2.47
N TYR A 384 -1.40 -3.90 -3.39
CA TYR A 384 -2.81 -3.73 -3.04
C TYR A 384 -3.35 -5.02 -2.44
N SER A 385 -3.04 -6.17 -3.06
CA SER A 385 -3.37 -7.52 -2.57
C SER A 385 -2.83 -7.81 -1.16
N ASN A 386 -1.78 -7.10 -0.73
CA ASN A 386 -0.97 -7.41 0.44
C ASN A 386 -1.13 -6.38 1.56
N SER A 387 -0.35 -5.31 1.57
CA SER A 387 -0.30 -4.35 2.68
C SER A 387 -1.53 -3.46 2.76
N LEU A 388 -2.28 -3.31 1.65
CA LEU A 388 -3.55 -2.59 1.57
C LEU A 388 -4.77 -3.52 1.47
N ASN A 389 -4.62 -4.81 1.79
CA ASN A 389 -5.74 -5.75 1.82
C ASN A 389 -6.74 -5.37 2.95
N PRO A 390 -8.06 -5.28 2.68
CA PRO A 390 -9.04 -4.85 3.68
C PRO A 390 -9.05 -5.66 4.98
N ASP A 391 -8.97 -7.00 4.91
CA ASP A 391 -8.96 -7.86 6.12
C ASP A 391 -7.68 -7.61 6.94
N TYR A 392 -6.54 -7.43 6.27
CA TYR A 392 -5.25 -7.14 6.91
C TYR A 392 -5.24 -5.77 7.59
N ILE A 393 -5.69 -4.73 6.88
CA ILE A 393 -5.78 -3.36 7.39
C ILE A 393 -6.72 -3.30 8.60
N LYS A 394 -7.90 -3.92 8.51
CA LYS A 394 -8.86 -4.03 9.61
C LYS A 394 -8.23 -4.63 10.86
N LYS A 395 -7.57 -5.79 10.73
CA LYS A 395 -6.90 -6.50 11.84
C LYS A 395 -5.86 -5.61 12.53
N LEU A 396 -5.03 -4.91 11.75
CA LEU A 396 -4.01 -4.02 12.30
C LEU A 396 -4.58 -2.75 12.96
N ILE A 397 -5.60 -2.12 12.38
CA ILE A 397 -6.21 -0.91 12.96
C ILE A 397 -6.85 -1.23 14.30
N VAL A 398 -7.66 -2.29 14.39
CA VAL A 398 -8.29 -2.73 15.65
C VAL A 398 -7.24 -2.95 16.73
N ASN A 399 -6.14 -3.65 16.42
CA ASN A 399 -5.01 -3.83 17.34
C ASN A 399 -4.37 -2.51 17.80
N ARG A 400 -4.28 -1.49 16.93
CA ARG A 400 -3.63 -0.19 17.22
C ARG A 400 -4.51 0.83 17.90
N LEU A 401 -5.82 0.73 17.72
CA LEU A 401 -6.80 1.50 18.48
C LEU A 401 -6.90 1.00 19.93
N ALA A 402 -6.70 -0.31 20.15
CA ALA A 402 -6.58 -0.91 21.49
C ALA A 402 -5.45 -0.31 22.34
N THR A 403 -4.37 0.14 21.68
CA THR A 403 -3.18 0.63 22.38
C THR A 403 -3.46 2.03 22.91
N LYS A 404 -3.66 2.15 24.23
CA LYS A 404 -3.84 3.43 24.94
C LYS A 404 -2.82 4.44 24.44
N ILE A 405 -3.27 5.66 24.19
CA ILE A 405 -2.45 6.77 23.73
C ILE A 405 -1.36 7.01 24.77
N LYS A 406 -0.12 6.57 24.51
CA LYS A 406 1.05 7.21 25.10
C LYS A 406 1.09 8.60 24.51
N ILE A 407 0.58 9.58 25.26
CA ILE A 407 0.79 10.99 24.98
C ILE A 407 2.31 11.17 25.06
N MET A 408 2.94 11.38 23.89
CA MET A 408 4.29 11.87 23.86
C MET A 408 4.20 13.36 24.19
N ASN A 409 4.56 13.71 25.42
CA ASN A 409 4.89 15.07 25.79
C ASN A 409 6.15 15.52 25.02
#